data_AF-W2H8I7-F1
#
_entry.id   AF-W2H8I7-F1
#
_cell.length_a   1.000
_cell.length_b   1.000
_cell.length_c   1.000
_cell.angle_alpha   90.00
_cell.angle_beta   90.00
_cell.angle_gamma   90.00
#
_symmetry.space_group_name_H-M   'P 1'
#
loop_
_entity.id
_entity.type
_entity.pdbx_description
1 polymer ?
#
loop_
_entity_poly.entity_id
_entity_poly.type
_entity_poly.pdbx_seq_one_letter_code
_entity_poly.pdbx_strand_id
1 'polypeptide(L)'
;MKILTLALLLVLFGVAHAWWKPTPDTSYQIQLSGTLDTSYDVDMYDIDMFDTPNETIAELQQRGIKVICYFSVGTYEDWRSDKDRYSSDIIGAPLPEWEGESWVDIRSTKLREIL
;
A
#
# COMPACT_ATOMS: atom_id res chain seq x y z
N MET A 1 55.51 20.47 22.50
CA MET A 1 54.38 19.53 22.43
C MET A 1 53.08 20.32 22.29
N LYS A 2 52.59 20.50 21.06
CA LYS A 2 51.26 21.05 20.80
C LYS A 2 50.47 19.97 20.05
N ILE A 3 49.44 19.48 20.71
CA ILE A 3 48.49 18.47 20.24
C ILE A 3 47.69 19.11 19.12
N LEU A 4 47.73 18.53 17.91
CA LEU A 4 46.90 18.94 16.79
C LEU A 4 45.59 18.14 16.85
N THR A 5 44.52 18.80 17.27
CA THR A 5 43.17 18.23 17.31
C THR A 5 42.64 18.07 15.89
N LEU A 6 42.45 16.82 15.43
CA LEU A 6 41.83 16.53 14.14
C LEU A 6 40.30 16.66 14.31
N ALA A 7 39.72 17.72 13.76
CA ALA A 7 38.27 17.89 13.74
C ALA A 7 37.66 16.90 12.73
N LEU A 8 36.91 15.92 13.24
CA LEU A 8 36.09 15.04 12.43
C LEU A 8 34.92 15.86 11.86
N LEU A 9 35.01 16.24 10.59
CA LEU A 9 33.87 16.81 9.86
C LEU A 9 32.84 15.69 9.66
N LEU A 10 31.84 15.64 10.53
CA LEU A 10 30.67 14.80 10.31
C LEU A 10 29.87 15.44 9.17
N VAL A 11 30.07 14.96 7.94
CA VAL A 11 29.22 15.33 6.82
C VAL A 11 27.86 14.70 7.07
N LEU A 12 26.89 15.53 7.44
CA LEU A 12 25.47 15.16 7.44
C LEU A 12 25.06 14.91 5.99
N PHE A 13 25.22 13.68 5.51
CA PHE A 13 24.52 13.23 4.31
C PHE A 13 23.03 13.14 4.67
N GLY A 14 22.28 14.18 4.30
CA GLY A 14 20.84 14.07 4.26
C GLY A 14 20.48 12.94 3.29
N VAL A 15 19.92 11.85 3.81
CA VAL A 15 19.39 10.78 2.95
C VAL A 15 18.15 11.36 2.28
N ALA A 16 18.29 11.84 1.05
CA ALA A 16 17.14 12.12 0.21
C ALA A 16 16.40 10.79 0.04
N HIS A 17 15.20 10.68 0.61
CA HIS A 17 14.37 9.48 0.46
C HIS A 17 13.88 9.44 -0.98
N ALA A 18 14.64 8.77 -1.84
CA ALA A 18 14.23 8.55 -3.22
C ALA A 18 13.02 7.62 -3.21
N TRP A 19 11.95 8.01 -3.91
CA TRP A 19 10.80 7.13 -4.11
C TRP A 19 11.24 5.87 -4.86
N TRP A 20 10.67 4.74 -4.44
CA TRP A 20 10.92 3.47 -5.12
C TRP A 20 10.43 3.54 -6.57
N LYS A 21 11.26 3.04 -7.49
CA LYS A 21 10.97 2.94 -8.91
C LYS A 21 11.33 1.53 -9.35
N PRO A 22 10.35 0.63 -9.60
CA PRO A 22 10.67 -0.69 -10.13
C PRO A 22 11.32 -0.55 -11.50
N THR A 23 12.22 -1.47 -11.83
CA THR A 23 12.71 -1.61 -13.20
C THR A 23 11.76 -2.52 -13.98
N PRO A 24 11.75 -2.45 -15.33
CA PRO A 24 11.29 -3.60 -16.12
C PRO A 24 11.89 -4.90 -15.57
N ASP A 25 11.10 -5.97 -15.59
CA ASP A 25 11.44 -7.29 -15.07
C ASP A 25 11.50 -7.44 -13.53
N THR A 26 11.04 -6.44 -12.76
CA THR A 26 10.78 -6.63 -11.32
C THR A 26 9.82 -7.81 -11.12
N SER A 27 10.28 -8.85 -10.43
CA SER A 27 9.46 -10.03 -10.16
C SER A 27 8.39 -9.70 -9.12
N TYR A 28 7.20 -10.27 -9.27
CA TYR A 28 6.08 -9.93 -8.38
C TYR A 28 5.11 -11.07 -8.11
N GLN A 29 4.40 -10.94 -7.00
CA GLN A 29 3.25 -11.76 -6.63
C GLN A 29 2.07 -10.86 -6.29
N ILE A 30 0.87 -11.21 -6.77
CA ILE A 30 -0.37 -10.53 -6.42
C ILE A 30 -1.29 -11.54 -5.73
N GLN A 31 -1.72 -11.25 -4.51
CA GLN A 31 -2.70 -12.06 -3.81
C GLN A 31 -3.60 -11.17 -2.94
N LEU A 32 -4.84 -11.03 -3.38
CA LEU A 32 -5.83 -10.14 -2.75
C LEU A 32 -6.88 -10.89 -1.92
N SER A 33 -6.75 -12.22 -1.76
CA SER A 33 -7.71 -13.03 -1.02
C SER A 33 -7.06 -14.24 -0.34
N GLY A 34 -7.74 -14.74 0.69
CA GLY A 34 -7.26 -15.85 1.52
C GLY A 34 -6.06 -15.48 2.38
N THR A 35 -5.43 -16.49 2.99
CA THR A 35 -4.19 -16.29 3.74
C THR A 35 -3.04 -16.06 2.76
N LEU A 36 -2.36 -14.91 2.89
CA LEU A 36 -1.23 -14.54 2.04
C LEU A 36 -0.12 -15.60 2.09
N ASP A 37 0.23 -16.17 0.93
CA ASP A 37 1.39 -17.05 0.80
C ASP A 37 2.67 -16.22 0.63
N THR A 38 3.46 -16.13 1.70
CA THR A 38 4.71 -15.34 1.71
C THR A 38 5.94 -16.15 1.28
N SER A 39 5.77 -17.38 0.78
CA SER A 39 6.87 -18.27 0.39
C SER A 39 7.52 -17.91 -0.95
N TYR A 40 6.86 -17.11 -1.79
CA TYR A 40 7.43 -16.67 -3.06
C TYR A 40 8.63 -15.74 -2.84
N ASP A 41 9.72 -16.05 -3.53
CA ASP A 41 10.94 -15.23 -3.60
C ASP A 41 10.81 -14.28 -4.80
N VAL A 42 10.22 -13.11 -4.55
CA VAL A 42 9.95 -12.06 -5.53
C VAL A 42 10.33 -10.70 -4.96
N ASP A 43 10.59 -9.73 -5.84
CA ASP A 43 11.02 -8.39 -5.46
C ASP A 43 9.88 -7.54 -4.87
N MET A 44 8.62 -7.87 -5.22
CA MET A 44 7.44 -7.11 -4.81
C MET A 44 6.20 -7.98 -4.61
N TYR A 45 5.41 -7.65 -3.60
CA TYR A 45 4.07 -8.19 -3.38
C TYR A 45 3.01 -7.08 -3.54
N ASP A 46 1.89 -7.41 -4.19
CA ASP A 46 0.65 -6.62 -4.18
C ASP A 46 -0.41 -7.39 -3.38
N ILE A 47 -0.88 -6.79 -2.30
CA ILE A 47 -1.66 -7.43 -1.24
C ILE A 47 -2.88 -6.59 -0.86
N ASP A 48 -3.91 -7.22 -0.30
CA ASP A 48 -5.06 -6.49 0.21
C ASP A 48 -4.68 -5.60 1.42
N MET A 49 -5.02 -4.31 1.35
CA MET A 49 -4.69 -3.31 2.38
C MET A 49 -5.40 -3.56 3.72
N PHE A 50 -6.62 -4.10 3.69
CA PHE A 50 -7.46 -4.25 4.88
C PHE A 50 -7.23 -5.59 5.58
N ASP A 51 -7.04 -6.65 4.80
CA ASP A 51 -6.99 -8.01 5.32
C ASP A 51 -5.58 -8.50 5.64
N THR A 52 -4.54 -7.75 5.22
CA THR A 52 -3.15 -8.10 5.55
C THR A 52 -2.67 -7.40 6.82
N PRO A 53 -2.24 -8.16 7.86
CA PRO A 53 -1.70 -7.56 9.09
C PRO A 53 -0.42 -6.75 8.85
N ASN A 54 -0.26 -5.67 9.61
CA ASN A 54 0.95 -4.83 9.56
C ASN A 54 2.23 -5.61 9.87
N GLU A 55 2.14 -6.64 10.72
CA GLU A 55 3.25 -7.53 11.06
C GLU A 55 3.74 -8.27 9.81
N THR A 56 2.84 -8.80 8.98
CA THR A 56 3.17 -9.48 7.73
C THR A 56 3.82 -8.52 6.73
N ILE A 57 3.32 -7.29 6.64
CA ILE A 57 3.93 -6.24 5.80
C ILE A 57 5.36 -5.95 6.27
N ALA A 58 5.57 -5.81 7.58
CA ALA A 58 6.88 -5.56 8.16
C ALA A 58 7.86 -6.73 7.91
N GLU A 59 7.39 -7.98 7.98
CA GLU A 59 8.19 -9.16 7.66
C GLU A 59 8.65 -9.18 6.20
N LEU A 60 7.76 -8.89 5.25
CA LEU A 60 8.11 -8.76 3.83
C LEU A 60 9.14 -7.65 3.61
N GLN A 61 8.94 -6.48 4.23
CA GLN A 61 9.86 -5.36 4.11
C GLN A 61 11.25 -5.66 4.72
N GLN A 62 11.31 -6.41 5.83
CA GLN A 62 12.58 -6.85 6.44
C GLN A 62 13.36 -7.80 5.54
N ARG A 63 12.68 -8.57 4.69
CA ARG A 63 13.29 -9.40 3.64
C ARG A 63 13.80 -8.59 2.44
N GLY A 64 13.57 -7.27 2.43
CA GLY A 64 13.91 -6.39 1.31
C GLY A 64 12.83 -6.31 0.23
N ILE A 65 11.69 -6.97 0.43
CA ILE A 65 10.59 -7.02 -0.54
C ILE A 65 9.78 -5.74 -0.47
N LYS A 66 9.37 -5.21 -1.63
CA LYS A 66 8.45 -4.07 -1.72
C LYS A 66 7.01 -4.55 -1.58
N VAL A 67 6.18 -3.74 -0.96
CA VAL A 67 4.77 -4.07 -0.72
C VAL A 67 3.91 -2.95 -1.30
N ILE A 68 3.03 -3.32 -2.22
CA ILE A 68 1.92 -2.50 -2.73
C ILE A 68 0.67 -2.96 -1.99
N CYS A 69 -0.09 -2.01 -1.46
CA CYS A 69 -1.35 -2.29 -0.77
C CYS A 69 -2.52 -1.92 -1.68
N TYR A 70 -3.19 -2.92 -2.21
CA TYR A 70 -4.39 -2.79 -3.01
C TYR A 70 -5.58 -2.35 -2.16
N PHE A 71 -6.35 -1.41 -2.71
CA PHE A 71 -7.70 -1.08 -2.28
C PHE A 71 -8.47 -0.53 -3.48
N SER A 72 -9.80 -0.62 -3.45
CA SER A 72 -10.61 -0.05 -4.52
C SER A 72 -10.94 1.42 -4.28
N VAL A 73 -10.66 2.26 -5.27
CA VAL A 73 -11.09 3.67 -5.32
C VAL A 73 -12.37 3.83 -6.12
N GLY A 74 -12.58 2.96 -7.12
CA GLY A 74 -13.66 3.08 -8.10
C GLY A 74 -14.96 2.43 -7.65
N THR A 75 -14.92 1.62 -6.61
CA THR A 75 -16.06 0.86 -6.11
C THR A 75 -16.14 0.90 -4.60
N TYR A 76 -17.36 0.72 -4.10
CA TYR A 76 -17.72 0.54 -2.72
C TYR A 76 -17.86 -0.96 -2.48
N GLU A 77 -17.28 -1.45 -1.39
CA GLU A 77 -17.27 -2.86 -0.99
C GLU A 77 -17.93 -3.00 0.40
N ASP A 78 -19.08 -3.66 0.48
CA ASP A 78 -19.92 -3.69 1.71
C ASP A 78 -19.35 -4.53 2.87
N TRP A 79 -18.23 -5.19 2.65
CA TRP A 79 -17.49 -5.96 3.66
C TRP A 79 -16.33 -5.18 4.29
N ARG A 80 -15.98 -3.99 3.76
CA ARG A 80 -14.85 -3.21 4.30
C ARG A 80 -15.20 -2.54 5.62
N SER A 81 -14.19 -2.40 6.48
CA SER A 81 -14.34 -1.80 7.81
C SER A 81 -14.70 -0.32 7.78
N ASP A 82 -14.46 0.36 6.65
CA ASP A 82 -14.72 1.78 6.43
C ASP A 82 -15.97 2.06 5.58
N LYS A 83 -16.72 1.02 5.19
CA LYS A 83 -17.93 1.11 4.35
C LYS A 83 -18.93 2.15 4.85
N ASP A 84 -19.07 2.30 6.17
CA ASP A 84 -20.05 3.20 6.80
C ASP A 84 -19.66 4.69 6.67
N ARG A 85 -18.47 4.99 6.15
CA ARG A 85 -18.04 6.35 5.80
C ARG A 85 -18.57 6.79 4.44
N TYR A 86 -19.04 5.87 3.60
CA TYR A 86 -19.60 6.21 2.29
C TYR A 86 -20.98 6.83 2.45
N SER A 87 -21.14 8.00 1.85
CA SER A 87 -22.45 8.65 1.73
C SER A 87 -23.26 7.93 0.65
N SER A 88 -24.54 7.60 0.91
CA SER A 88 -25.34 6.80 -0.02
C SER A 88 -25.53 7.46 -1.39
N ASP A 89 -25.44 8.79 -1.50
CA ASP A 89 -25.53 9.53 -2.75
C ASP A 89 -24.30 9.41 -3.66
N ILE A 90 -23.19 8.86 -3.17
CA ILE A 90 -21.99 8.59 -3.99
C ILE A 90 -21.87 7.11 -4.37
N ILE A 91 -22.75 6.24 -3.87
CA ILE A 91 -22.83 4.82 -4.24
C ILE A 91 -23.78 4.69 -5.43
N GLY A 92 -23.28 4.09 -6.50
CA GLY A 92 -23.95 3.92 -7.78
C GLY A 92 -24.56 2.53 -7.96
N ALA A 93 -24.57 2.08 -9.23
CA ALA A 93 -25.10 0.77 -9.58
C ALA A 93 -24.21 -0.36 -9.00
N PRO A 94 -24.81 -1.49 -8.57
CA PRO A 94 -24.08 -2.69 -8.23
C PRO A 94 -23.19 -3.17 -9.38
N LEU A 95 -22.04 -3.73 -9.03
CA LEU A 95 -21.14 -4.40 -9.98
C LEU A 95 -21.57 -5.87 -10.10
N PRO A 96 -22.17 -6.31 -11.23
CA PRO A 96 -22.81 -7.62 -11.32
C PRO A 96 -21.88 -8.81 -11.07
N GLU A 97 -20.59 -8.64 -11.32
CA GLU A 97 -19.57 -9.67 -11.15
C GLU A 97 -19.18 -9.90 -9.68
N TRP A 98 -19.51 -8.97 -8.78
CA TRP A 98 -19.05 -8.95 -7.39
C TRP A 98 -20.20 -8.59 -6.44
N GLU A 99 -20.71 -9.60 -5.73
CA GLU A 99 -21.77 -9.43 -4.74
C GLU A 99 -21.30 -8.52 -3.59
N GLY A 100 -22.10 -7.51 -3.24
CA GLY A 100 -21.74 -6.51 -2.21
C GLY A 100 -20.93 -5.33 -2.75
N GLU A 101 -20.58 -5.32 -4.03
CA GLU A 101 -19.79 -4.26 -4.66
C GLU A 101 -20.64 -3.33 -5.53
N SER A 102 -20.33 -2.03 -5.55
CA SER A 102 -21.04 -1.02 -6.34
C SER A 102 -20.11 0.06 -6.86
N TRP A 103 -20.40 0.64 -8.03
CA TRP A 103 -19.64 1.78 -8.55
C TRP A 103 -19.70 2.99 -7.60
N VAL A 104 -18.64 3.79 -7.56
CA VAL A 104 -18.58 5.04 -6.79
C VAL A 104 -18.42 6.24 -7.71
N ASP A 105 -19.09 7.37 -7.41
CA ASP A 105 -18.80 8.63 -8.11
C ASP A 105 -17.43 9.21 -7.67
N ILE A 106 -16.38 8.85 -8.42
CA ILE A 106 -14.99 9.26 -8.17
C ILE A 106 -14.74 10.78 -8.28
N ARG A 107 -15.71 11.55 -8.78
CA ARG A 107 -15.60 13.01 -8.86
C ARG A 107 -16.01 13.70 -7.56
N SER A 108 -16.72 12.99 -6.69
CA SER A 108 -17.23 13.52 -5.43
C SER A 108 -16.09 13.84 -4.45
N THR A 109 -16.17 15.00 -3.80
CA THR A 109 -15.24 15.34 -2.72
C THR A 109 -15.41 14.45 -1.49
N LYS A 110 -16.60 13.87 -1.29
CA LYS A 110 -16.88 12.95 -0.18
C LYS A 110 -16.03 11.69 -0.25
N LEU A 111 -15.74 11.19 -1.46
CA LEU A 111 -14.82 10.06 -1.62
C LEU A 111 -13.41 10.41 -1.13
N ARG A 112 -12.93 11.62 -1.42
CA ARG A 112 -11.59 12.08 -0.98
C ARG A 112 -11.45 12.20 0.55
N GLU A 113 -12.56 12.24 1.28
CA GLU A 113 -12.53 12.23 2.75
C GLU A 113 -12.43 10.82 3.32
N ILE A 114 -12.67 9.79 2.50
CA ILE A 114 -12.60 8.38 2.88
C ILE A 114 -11.19 7.84 2.63
N LEU A 115 -10.64 8.13 1.43
CA LEU A 115 -9.27 7.84 1.00
C LEU A 115 -8.22 8.56 1.83
#